data_AF-A0A356MPK1-F1
#
_entry.id   AF-A0A356MPK1-F1
#
_cell.length_a   1.000
_cell.length_b   1.000
_cell.length_c   1.000
_cell.angle_alpha   90.00
_cell.angle_beta   90.00
_cell.angle_gamma   90.00
#
_symmetry.space_group_name_H-M   'P 1'
#
loop_
_entity.id
_entity.type
_entity.pdbx_description
1 polymer ?
#
loop_
_entity_poly.entity_id
_entity_poly.type
_entity_poly.pdbx_seq_one_letter_code
_entity_poly.pdbx_strand_id
1 'polypeptide(L)'
;MSGNWIAVTDQLPEDDQRVLAFIPGNRVFLPSSNLASEIREVIVLRFCLNHFADQAEKIEKHGSHFWAGEGNSNHFFRDVTHWMPMPKEPSLL
;
A
#
# COMPACT_ATOMS: atom_id res chain seq x y z
N MET A 1 5.19 -15.78 14.20
CA MET A 1 4.50 -15.94 12.90
C MET A 1 5.32 -15.22 11.84
N SER A 2 6.03 -15.96 11.00
CA SER A 2 6.60 -15.42 9.76
C SER A 2 5.47 -15.32 8.75
N GLY A 3 4.78 -14.17 8.68
CA GLY A 3 3.82 -13.93 7.61
C GLY A 3 4.58 -13.87 6.28
N ASN A 4 4.19 -14.67 5.30
CA ASN A 4 4.80 -14.61 3.97
C ASN A 4 4.31 -13.33 3.28
N TRP A 5 5.22 -12.38 3.12
CA TRP A 5 5.03 -11.25 2.22
C TRP A 5 4.81 -11.76 0.79
N ILE A 6 3.77 -11.26 0.13
CA ILE A 6 3.36 -11.63 -1.22
C ILE A 6 3.82 -10.54 -2.17
N ALA A 7 4.61 -10.86 -3.18
CA ALA A 7 5.00 -9.88 -4.20
C ALA A 7 3.77 -9.49 -5.03
N VAL A 8 3.63 -8.19 -5.35
CA VAL A 8 2.50 -7.70 -6.18
C VAL A 8 2.50 -8.25 -7.60
N THR A 9 3.65 -8.78 -8.05
CA THR A 9 3.81 -9.48 -9.33
C THR A 9 3.28 -10.91 -9.30
N ASP A 10 3.21 -11.53 -8.12
CA ASP A 10 2.79 -12.92 -7.97
C ASP A 10 1.29 -13.00 -7.74
N GLN A 11 0.76 -12.13 -6.87
CA GLN A 11 -0.66 -12.05 -6.57
C GLN A 11 -1.03 -10.64 -6.10
N LEU A 12 -2.18 -10.16 -6.58
CA LEU A 12 -2.80 -8.91 -6.13
C LEU A 12 -3.76 -9.15 -4.97
N PRO A 13 -3.95 -8.18 -4.07
CA PRO A 13 -5.08 -8.18 -3.14
C PRO A 13 -6.42 -8.16 -3.88
N GLU A 14 -7.49 -8.50 -3.18
CA GLU A 14 -8.86 -8.25 -3.65
C GLU A 14 -9.15 -6.74 -3.73
N ASP A 15 -10.10 -6.36 -4.58
CA ASP A 15 -10.55 -4.96 -4.64
C ASP A 15 -11.09 -4.52 -3.27
N ASP A 16 -10.76 -3.29 -2.88
CA ASP A 16 -11.05 -2.70 -1.57
C ASP A 16 -10.45 -3.44 -0.35
N GLN A 17 -9.55 -4.41 -0.56
CA GLN A 17 -8.89 -5.10 0.54
C GLN A 17 -7.89 -4.20 1.26
N ARG A 18 -7.99 -4.18 2.60
CA ARG A 18 -6.98 -3.56 3.48
C ARG A 18 -5.84 -4.54 3.74
N VAL A 19 -4.61 -4.06 3.59
CA VAL A 19 -3.39 -4.86 3.70
C VAL A 19 -2.31 -4.10 4.45
N LEU A 20 -1.32 -4.82 4.98
CA LEU A 20 -0.01 -4.22 5.25
C LEU A 20 0.76 -4.22 3.93
N ALA A 21 1.20 -3.06 3.48
CA ALA A 21 1.97 -2.86 2.27
C ALA A 21 3.41 -2.49 2.60
N PHE A 22 4.36 -3.04 1.86
CA PHE A 22 5.77 -2.72 1.93
C PHE A 22 6.19 -1.85 0.73
N ILE A 23 6.66 -0.64 1.03
CA ILE A 23 7.14 0.37 0.09
C ILE A 23 8.60 0.69 0.46
N PRO A 24 9.58 0.27 -0.35
CA PRO A 24 10.98 0.56 -0.09
C PRO A 24 11.25 2.07 0.06
N GLY A 25 11.90 2.46 1.16
CA GLY A 25 12.28 3.85 1.41
C GLY A 25 11.12 4.82 1.61
N ASN A 26 9.90 4.34 1.90
CA ASN A 26 8.75 5.22 2.11
C ASN A 26 9.01 6.25 3.22
N ARG A 27 8.85 7.53 2.87
CA ARG A 27 9.13 8.65 3.76
C ARG A 27 7.82 9.24 4.28
N VAL A 28 7.66 9.24 5.60
CA VAL A 28 6.49 9.81 6.28
C VAL A 28 6.90 11.10 6.98
N PHE A 29 6.18 12.19 6.69
CA PHE A 29 6.42 13.49 7.32
C PHE A 29 5.75 13.56 8.69
N LEU A 30 6.48 14.05 9.69
CA LEU A 30 5.99 14.10 11.06
C LEU A 30 5.06 15.31 11.25
N PRO A 31 3.91 15.17 11.93
CA PRO A 31 2.95 16.26 12.10
C PRO A 31 3.49 17.50 12.83
N SER A 32 4.49 17.31 13.70
CA SER A 32 4.98 18.33 14.63
C SER A 32 6.15 19.17 14.11
N SER A 33 6.68 18.87 12.92
CA SER A 33 7.77 19.63 12.33
C SER A 33 7.76 19.52 10.81
N ASN A 34 7.61 20.66 10.13
CA ASN A 34 7.48 20.76 8.67
C ASN A 34 8.66 20.20 7.87
N LEU A 35 9.78 19.87 8.53
CA LEU A 35 10.99 19.36 7.89
C LEU A 35 11.42 17.99 8.41
N ALA A 36 10.78 17.47 9.46
CA ALA A 36 11.12 16.17 9.99
C ALA A 36 10.35 15.07 9.26
N SER A 37 11.07 14.01 8.89
CA SER A 37 10.48 12.82 8.32
C SER A 37 11.21 11.58 8.80
N GLU A 38 10.52 10.46 8.80
CA GLU A 38 11.07 9.15 9.08
C GLU A 38 10.83 8.19 7.92
N ILE A 39 11.63 7.14 7.86
CA ILE A 39 11.40 6.02 6.94
C ILE A 39 10.46 5.04 7.63
N ARG A 40 9.32 4.77 7.00
CA ARG A 40 8.33 3.79 7.45
C ARG A 40 7.85 2.98 6.26
N GLU A 41 8.54 1.89 6.02
CA GLU A 41 8.36 1.07 4.81
C GLU A 41 7.10 0.19 4.87
N VAL A 42 6.65 -0.17 6.07
CA VAL A 42 5.42 -0.95 6.26
C VAL A 42 4.30 -0.04 6.73
N ILE A 43 3.25 0.10 5.92
CA ILE A 43 2.07 0.92 6.22
C ILE A 43 0.77 0.19 5.84
N VAL A 44 -0.35 0.62 6.40
CA VAL A 44 -1.67 0.13 5.98
C VAL A 44 -2.13 0.89 4.74
N LEU A 45 -2.51 0.14 3.71
CA LEU A 45 -3.13 0.65 2.49
C LEU A 45 -4.37 -0.16 2.13
N ARG A 46 -5.27 0.45 1.37
CA ARG A 46 -6.38 -0.23 0.69
C ARG A 46 -6.06 -0.36 -0.80
N PHE A 47 -6.17 -1.57 -1.33
CA PHE A 47 -5.97 -1.81 -2.76
C PHE A 47 -7.19 -1.39 -3.56
N CYS A 48 -6.99 -0.64 -4.64
CA CYS A 48 -8.05 -0.24 -5.56
C CYS A 48 -7.76 -0.85 -6.95
N LEU A 49 -8.52 -1.88 -7.31
CA LEU A 49 -8.41 -2.59 -8.57
C LEU A 49 -8.87 -1.69 -9.71
N ASN A 50 -8.08 -1.59 -10.79
CA ASN A 50 -8.44 -0.85 -12.01
C ASN A 50 -8.88 0.62 -11.77
N HIS A 51 -8.35 1.27 -10.74
CA HIS A 51 -8.68 2.65 -10.38
C HIS A 51 -8.53 3.65 -11.54
N PHE A 52 -7.62 3.40 -12.48
CA PHE A 52 -7.39 4.23 -13.65
C PHE A 52 -7.93 3.62 -14.96
N ALA A 53 -8.88 2.68 -14.92
CA ALA A 53 -9.39 1.96 -16.10
C ALA A 53 -9.70 2.87 -17.31
N ASP A 54 -10.31 4.03 -17.06
CA ASP A 54 -10.75 4.96 -18.11
C ASP A 54 -9.72 6.07 -18.42
N GLN A 55 -8.49 5.96 -17.90
CA GLN A 55 -7.45 7.00 -17.98
C GLN A 55 -6.16 6.44 -18.59
N ALA A 56 -6.16 6.23 -19.92
CA ALA A 56 -5.05 5.63 -20.66
C ALA A 56 -3.68 6.24 -20.35
N GLU A 57 -3.57 7.58 -20.30
CA GLU A 57 -2.31 8.27 -19.98
C GLU A 57 -1.78 7.94 -18.57
N LYS A 58 -2.68 7.73 -17.59
CA LYS A 58 -2.27 7.35 -16.23
C LYS A 58 -1.88 5.89 -16.15
N ILE A 59 -2.57 5.01 -16.87
CA ILE A 59 -2.23 3.59 -16.94
C ILE A 59 -0.80 3.43 -17.46
N GLU A 60 -0.43 4.12 -18.54
CA GLU A 60 0.91 4.02 -19.13
C GLU A 60 2.01 4.43 -18.13
N LYS A 61 1.78 5.51 -17.38
CA LYS A 61 2.76 6.06 -16.42
C LYS A 61 2.82 5.28 -15.11
N HIS A 62 1.68 4.87 -14.57
CA HIS A 62 1.55 4.46 -13.16
C HIS A 62 0.97 3.05 -12.97
N GLY A 63 0.48 2.40 -14.03
CA GLY A 63 -0.32 1.18 -13.96
C GLY A 63 -1.81 1.47 -13.75
N SER A 64 -2.65 0.44 -13.90
CA SER A 64 -4.11 0.55 -13.78
C SER A 64 -4.62 0.56 -12.34
N HIS A 65 -3.86 -0.01 -11.41
CA HIS A 65 -4.22 -0.14 -10.00
C HIS A 65 -3.73 1.04 -9.16
N PHE A 66 -4.24 1.14 -7.93
CA PHE A 66 -3.86 2.20 -7.00
C PHE A 66 -3.87 1.73 -5.55
N TRP A 67 -3.15 2.45 -4.69
CA TRP A 67 -3.13 2.20 -3.25
C TRP A 67 -3.61 3.45 -2.49
N ALA A 68 -4.76 3.34 -1.85
CA ALA A 68 -5.31 4.41 -1.04
C ALA A 68 -4.73 4.37 0.38
N GLY A 69 -4.18 5.50 0.83
CA GLY A 69 -3.71 5.69 2.19
C GLY A 69 -4.85 6.06 3.13
N GLU A 70 -5.15 5.20 4.10
CA GLU A 70 -6.17 5.47 5.13
C GLU A 70 -5.55 6.23 6.31
N GLY A 71 -5.25 7.51 6.10
CA GLY A 71 -4.48 8.33 7.06
C GLY A 71 -2.96 8.33 6.80
N ASN A 72 -2.51 7.63 5.77
CA ASN A 72 -1.19 7.76 5.16
C ASN A 72 -1.32 8.44 3.78
N SER A 73 -0.19 8.76 3.14
CA SER A 73 -0.16 9.17 1.73
C SER A 73 -0.71 8.07 0.82
N ASN A 74 -1.33 8.46 -0.28
CA ASN A 74 -1.64 7.53 -1.37
C ASN A 74 -0.38 7.16 -2.16
N HIS A 75 -0.41 6.00 -2.80
CA HIS A 75 0.70 5.49 -3.58
C HIS A 75 0.25 4.97 -4.95
N PHE A 76 1.09 5.18 -5.97
CA PHE A 76 0.88 4.55 -7.27
C PHE A 76 1.19 3.05 -7.18
N PHE A 77 0.64 2.26 -8.10
CA PHE A 77 0.78 0.80 -8.04
C PHE A 77 2.23 0.34 -7.90
N ARG A 78 3.15 1.00 -8.63
CA ARG A 78 4.58 0.68 -8.69
C ARG A 78 5.38 0.97 -7.42
N ASP A 79 4.82 1.74 -6.48
CA ASP A 79 5.53 2.08 -5.24
C ASP A 79 5.58 0.88 -4.27
N VAL A 80 4.54 0.04 -4.28
CA VAL A 80 4.43 -1.14 -3.40
C VAL A 80 5.05 -2.35 -4.08
N THR A 81 5.94 -3.04 -3.37
CA THR A 81 6.59 -4.25 -3.90
C THR A 81 5.98 -5.53 -3.34
N HIS A 82 5.59 -5.51 -2.07
CA HIS A 82 5.04 -6.66 -1.37
C HIS A 82 3.88 -6.23 -0.47
N TRP A 83 2.98 -7.17 -0.19
CA TRP A 83 1.89 -6.97 0.75
C TRP A 83 1.65 -8.22 1.58
N MET A 84 0.91 -8.07 2.68
CA MET A 84 0.37 -9.19 3.43
C MET A 84 -1.06 -8.85 3.91
N PRO A 85 -1.94 -9.85 4.04
CA PRO A 85 -3.27 -9.62 4.60
C PRO A 85 -3.15 -9.03 6.00
N MET A 86 -4.12 -8.21 6.39
CA MET A 86 -4.20 -7.72 7.76
C MET A 86 -4.20 -8.89 8.75
N PRO A 87 -3.43 -8.80 9.85
CA PRO A 87 -3.47 -9.83 10.87
C PRO A 87 -4.88 -9.97 11.41
N LYS A 88 -5.29 -11.21 11.70
CA LYS A 88 -6.53 -11.45 12.43
C LYS A 88 -6.42 -10.84 13.82
N GLU A 89 -7.53 -10.27 14.30
CA GLU A 89 -7.61 -9.81 15.66
C GLU A 89 -7.30 -10.95 16.65
N PRO A 90 -6.71 -10.64 17.82
CA PRO A 90 -6.52 -11.64 18.85
C PRO A 90 -7.86 -12.25 19.26
N SER A 91 -7.93 -13.57 19.43
CA SER A 91 -9.07 -14.19 20.09
C SER A 91 -9.05 -13.80 21.57
N LEU A 92 -10.06 -13.07 22.03
CA LEU A 92 -10.33 -12.89 23.45
C LEU A 92 -10.83 -14.22 24.00
N LEU A 93 -9.98 -14.94 24.75
CA LEU A 93 -10.37 -16.10 25.55
C LEU A 93 -11.14 -15.65 26.80
#